data_AF-A0A8H5Z5S3-F1
#
_entry.id   AF-A0A8H5Z5S3-F1
#
_cell.length_a   1.000
_cell.length_b   1.000
_cell.length_c   1.000
_cell.angle_alpha   90.00
_cell.angle_beta   90.00
_cell.angle_gamma   90.00
#
_symmetry.space_group_name_H-M   'P 1'
#
loop_
_entity.id
_entity.type
_entity.pdbx_description
1 polymer ?
#
loop_
_entity_poly.entity_id
_entity_poly.type
_entity_poly.pdbx_seq_one_letter_code
_entity_poly.pdbx_strand_id
1 'polypeptide(L)'
;MPRQQRSKQTSREARVLLASRALQEKRIETPHTVAELQQQVRYLQGRLQRQPESPTSIAIRQLAKSAQLAMQSATILAEENKKLRIENQRQQQKQHRQRQYIASSGVLQVQQAQQLAAEAERMVMEASQSQAGERRQRAPPTCTKCHTQGHTRTQCR
;
A
#
# COMPACT_ATOMS: atom_id res chain seq x y z
N MET A 1 -70.11 -29.06 12.35
CA MET A 1 -68.62 -29.09 12.48
C MET A 1 -67.77 -28.58 11.29
N PRO A 2 -68.27 -28.22 10.07
CA PRO A 2 -67.38 -27.87 8.95
C PRO A 2 -66.85 -26.41 8.91
N ARG A 3 -67.46 -25.47 9.64
CA ARG A 3 -67.07 -24.04 9.63
C ARG A 3 -65.67 -23.77 10.20
N GLN A 4 -65.28 -24.48 11.27
CA GLN A 4 -63.96 -24.31 11.89
C GLN A 4 -62.81 -24.88 11.05
N GLN A 5 -63.06 -25.91 10.25
CA GLN A 5 -62.04 -26.47 9.34
C GLN A 5 -61.79 -25.54 8.15
N ARG A 6 -62.85 -24.93 7.58
CA ARG A 6 -62.73 -23.95 6.50
C ARG A 6 -61.95 -22.69 6.93
N SER A 7 -62.20 -22.14 8.13
CA SER A 7 -61.46 -20.93 8.56
C SER A 7 -59.98 -21.18 8.84
N LYS A 8 -59.63 -22.37 9.35
CA LYS A 8 -58.23 -22.79 9.55
C LYS A 8 -57.52 -23.00 8.21
N GLN A 9 -58.23 -23.53 7.21
CA GLN A 9 -57.69 -23.79 5.88
C GLN A 9 -57.44 -22.48 5.10
N THR A 10 -58.40 -21.54 5.12
CA THR A 10 -58.22 -20.22 4.51
C THR A 10 -57.11 -19.40 5.17
N SER A 11 -56.94 -19.50 6.49
CA SER A 11 -55.84 -18.85 7.20
C SER A 11 -54.47 -19.42 6.80
N ARG A 12 -54.38 -20.73 6.59
CA ARG A 12 -53.14 -21.40 6.16
C ARG A 12 -52.79 -21.04 4.71
N GLU A 13 -53.78 -20.99 3.82
CA GLU A 13 -53.60 -20.56 2.43
C GLU A 13 -53.16 -19.10 2.33
N ALA A 14 -53.76 -18.20 3.12
CA ALA A 14 -53.36 -16.80 3.19
C ALA A 14 -51.89 -16.63 3.63
N ARG A 15 -51.43 -17.41 4.61
CA ARG A 15 -50.01 -17.40 5.04
C ARG A 15 -49.08 -17.90 3.94
N VAL A 16 -49.46 -18.93 3.20
CA VAL A 16 -48.65 -19.47 2.09
C VAL A 16 -48.53 -18.43 0.97
N LEU A 17 -49.63 -17.74 0.63
CA LEU A 17 -49.62 -16.68 -0.38
C LEU A 17 -48.76 -15.48 0.02
N LEU A 18 -48.85 -15.02 1.28
CA LEU A 18 -48.01 -13.95 1.81
C LEU A 18 -46.53 -14.33 1.81
N ALA A 19 -46.20 -15.55 2.24
CA ALA A 19 -44.83 -16.05 2.20
C ALA A 19 -44.28 -16.15 0.76
N SER A 20 -45.12 -16.58 -0.19
CA SER A 20 -44.77 -16.67 -1.61
C SER A 20 -44.52 -15.30 -2.23
N ARG A 21 -45.32 -14.29 -1.85
CA ARG A 21 -45.15 -12.89 -2.27
C ARG A 21 -43.88 -12.28 -1.69
N ALA A 22 -43.61 -12.44 -0.40
CA ALA A 22 -42.38 -11.96 0.23
C ALA A 22 -41.12 -12.59 -0.40
N LEU A 23 -41.18 -13.88 -0.75
CA LEU A 23 -40.10 -14.56 -1.48
C LEU A 23 -39.94 -14.05 -2.92
N GLN A 24 -41.01 -13.55 -3.56
CA GLN A 24 -40.93 -12.90 -4.88
C GLN A 24 -40.33 -11.50 -4.77
N GLU A 25 -40.73 -10.71 -3.78
CA GLU A 25 -40.21 -9.34 -3.55
C GLU A 25 -38.68 -9.37 -3.31
N LYS A 26 -38.20 -10.28 -2.44
CA LYS A 26 -36.76 -10.49 -2.20
C LYS A 26 -35.97 -10.92 -3.44
N ARG A 27 -36.64 -11.45 -4.47
CA ARG A 27 -36.01 -11.91 -5.74
C ARG A 27 -36.00 -10.84 -6.83
N ILE A 28 -36.60 -9.68 -6.59
CA ILE A 28 -36.59 -8.52 -7.49
C ILE A 28 -35.62 -7.44 -6.99
N GLU A 29 -35.19 -7.51 -5.72
CA GLU A 29 -34.14 -6.66 -5.18
C GLU A 29 -32.86 -6.72 -6.04
N THR A 30 -32.16 -5.59 -6.15
CA THR A 30 -30.93 -5.54 -6.94
C THR A 30 -29.89 -6.49 -6.34
N PRO A 31 -29.32 -7.42 -7.11
CA PRO A 31 -28.34 -8.35 -6.59
C PRO A 31 -27.05 -7.60 -6.23
N HIS A 32 -26.54 -7.85 -5.02
CA HIS A 32 -25.29 -7.28 -4.53
C HIS A 32 -24.11 -8.23 -4.73
N THR A 33 -24.40 -9.51 -4.96
CA THR A 33 -23.38 -10.53 -5.23
C THR A 33 -23.66 -11.28 -6.54
N VAL A 34 -22.60 -11.83 -7.14
CA VAL A 34 -22.72 -12.69 -8.34
C VAL A 34 -23.59 -13.92 -8.05
N ALA A 35 -23.57 -14.44 -6.82
CA ALA A 35 -24.39 -15.58 -6.42
C ALA A 35 -25.89 -15.25 -6.41
N GLU A 36 -26.26 -14.08 -5.87
CA GLU A 36 -27.64 -13.58 -5.90
C GLU A 36 -28.11 -13.35 -7.34
N LEU A 37 -27.28 -12.71 -8.16
CA LEU A 37 -27.55 -12.50 -9.59
C LEU A 37 -27.82 -13.84 -10.29
N GLN A 38 -26.97 -14.85 -10.09
CA GLN A 38 -27.17 -16.17 -10.68
C GLN A 38 -28.46 -16.84 -10.21
N GLN A 39 -28.83 -16.69 -8.93
CA GLN A 39 -30.06 -17.22 -8.39
C GLN A 39 -31.29 -16.57 -9.04
N GLN A 40 -31.28 -15.24 -9.22
CA GLN A 40 -32.35 -14.51 -9.89
C GLN A 40 -32.46 -14.90 -11.37
N VAL A 41 -31.33 -15.04 -12.06
CA VAL A 41 -31.30 -15.45 -13.47
C VAL A 41 -31.87 -16.85 -13.64
N ARG A 42 -31.49 -17.83 -12.80
CA ARG A 42 -32.08 -19.18 -12.81
C ARG A 42 -33.59 -19.15 -12.58
N TYR A 43 -34.05 -18.30 -11.67
CA TYR A 43 -35.48 -18.14 -11.40
C TYR A 43 -36.23 -17.58 -12.62
N LEU A 44 -35.70 -16.53 -13.26
CA LEU A 44 -36.28 -15.94 -14.46
C LEU A 44 -36.29 -16.93 -15.62
N GLN A 45 -35.18 -17.63 -15.85
CA GLN A 45 -35.08 -18.68 -16.87
C GLN A 45 -36.08 -19.81 -16.64
N GLY A 46 -36.26 -20.25 -15.37
CA GLY A 46 -37.28 -21.23 -15.00
C GLY A 46 -38.69 -20.81 -15.39
N ARG A 47 -39.02 -19.52 -15.31
CA ARG A 47 -40.31 -18.97 -15.76
C ARG A 47 -40.42 -18.85 -17.28
N LEU A 48 -39.30 -18.67 -17.97
CA LEU A 48 -39.23 -18.57 -19.43
C LEU A 48 -39.02 -19.92 -20.15
N GLN A 49 -39.01 -21.04 -19.42
CA GLN A 49 -38.72 -22.39 -19.94
C GLN A 49 -39.51 -22.83 -21.18
N ARG A 50 -40.64 -22.19 -21.48
CA ARG A 50 -41.46 -22.53 -22.66
C ARG A 50 -40.78 -22.16 -24.00
N GLN A 51 -39.80 -21.25 -24.00
CA GLN A 51 -39.12 -20.74 -25.21
C GLN A 51 -37.66 -20.33 -24.89
N PRO A 52 -36.72 -21.28 -24.72
CA PRO A 52 -35.35 -20.99 -24.32
C PRO A 52 -34.57 -20.15 -25.33
N GLU A 53 -34.95 -20.20 -26.61
CA GLU A 53 -34.37 -19.42 -27.71
C GLU A 53 -35.21 -18.18 -28.08
N SER A 54 -36.15 -17.78 -27.24
CA SER A 54 -36.84 -16.50 -27.44
C SER A 54 -35.86 -15.32 -27.35
N PRO A 55 -36.08 -14.24 -28.12
CA PRO A 55 -35.29 -13.01 -28.01
C PRO A 55 -35.18 -12.50 -26.56
N THR A 56 -36.25 -12.66 -25.77
CA THR A 56 -36.29 -12.28 -24.36
C THR A 56 -35.35 -13.12 -23.49
N SER A 57 -35.31 -14.44 -23.68
CA SER A 57 -34.40 -15.34 -22.96
C SER A 57 -32.93 -15.00 -23.25
N ILE A 58 -32.62 -14.73 -24.52
CA ILE A 58 -31.28 -14.32 -24.95
C ILE A 58 -30.89 -12.98 -24.29
N ALA A 59 -31.78 -11.98 -24.33
CA ALA A 59 -31.54 -10.68 -23.71
C ALA A 59 -31.29 -10.80 -22.20
N ILE A 60 -32.06 -11.63 -21.48
CA ILE A 60 -31.83 -11.87 -20.04
C ILE A 60 -30.47 -12.51 -19.79
N ARG A 61 -30.04 -13.49 -20.60
CA ARG A 61 -28.69 -14.09 -20.49
C ARG A 61 -27.59 -13.07 -20.72
N GLN A 62 -27.74 -12.20 -21.72
CA GLN A 62 -26.77 -11.15 -22.02
C GLN A 62 -26.69 -10.10 -20.90
N LEU A 63 -27.83 -9.66 -20.38
CA LEU A 63 -27.91 -8.73 -19.23
C LEU A 63 -27.31 -9.35 -17.96
N ALA A 64 -27.56 -10.63 -17.72
CA ALA A 64 -26.93 -11.35 -16.62
C ALA A 64 -25.40 -11.36 -16.76
N LYS A 65 -24.89 -11.61 -17.96
CA LYS A 65 -23.46 -11.64 -18.22
C LYS A 65 -22.83 -10.26 -18.07
N SER A 66 -23.48 -9.20 -18.56
CA SER A 66 -22.98 -7.83 -18.41
C SER A 66 -22.95 -7.41 -16.94
N ALA A 67 -23.99 -7.72 -16.17
CA ALA A 67 -24.02 -7.48 -14.72
C ALA A 67 -22.90 -8.24 -14.00
N GLN A 68 -22.67 -9.51 -14.34
CA GLN A 68 -21.56 -10.28 -13.77
C GLN A 68 -20.20 -9.65 -14.07
N LEU A 69 -19.96 -9.22 -15.32
CA LEU A 69 -18.72 -8.55 -15.70
C LEU A 69 -18.55 -7.23 -14.96
N ALA A 70 -19.61 -6.43 -14.84
CA ALA A 70 -19.59 -5.18 -14.12
C ALA A 70 -19.25 -5.38 -12.63
N MET A 71 -19.84 -6.38 -11.98
CA MET A 71 -19.53 -6.73 -10.58
C MET A 71 -18.07 -7.15 -10.42
N GLN A 72 -17.55 -7.98 -11.32
CA GLN A 72 -16.14 -8.42 -11.29
C GLN A 72 -15.19 -7.24 -11.49
N SER A 73 -15.46 -6.38 -12.48
CA SER A 73 -14.69 -5.16 -12.71
C SER A 73 -14.74 -4.21 -11.53
N ALA A 74 -15.90 -4.05 -10.88
CA ALA A 74 -16.03 -3.22 -9.69
C ALA A 74 -15.17 -3.73 -8.53
N THR A 75 -15.07 -5.05 -8.33
CA THR A 75 -14.18 -5.65 -7.33
C THR A 75 -12.71 -5.34 -7.63
N ILE A 76 -12.26 -5.53 -8.88
CA ILE A 76 -10.89 -5.22 -9.30
C ILE A 76 -10.59 -3.73 -9.08
N LEU A 77 -11.49 -2.85 -9.53
CA LEU A 77 -11.35 -1.41 -9.38
C LEU A 77 -11.28 -0.99 -7.90
N ALA A 78 -12.05 -1.62 -7.02
CA ALA A 78 -12.00 -1.33 -5.59
C ALA A 78 -10.64 -1.68 -4.98
N GLU A 79 -10.05 -2.82 -5.38
CA GLU A 79 -8.71 -3.23 -4.95
C GLU A 79 -7.62 -2.31 -5.49
N GLU A 80 -7.67 -1.97 -6.77
CA GLU A 80 -6.73 -1.04 -7.40
C GLU A 80 -6.82 0.35 -6.77
N ASN A 81 -8.04 0.86 -6.54
CA ASN A 81 -8.25 2.14 -5.89
C ASN A 81 -7.66 2.16 -4.47
N LYS A 82 -7.81 1.06 -3.72
CA LYS A 82 -7.21 0.91 -2.39
C LYS A 82 -5.67 0.96 -2.48
N LYS A 83 -5.05 0.24 -3.41
CA LYS A 83 -3.59 0.27 -3.64
C LYS A 83 -3.12 1.68 -3.99
N LEU A 84 -3.80 2.34 -4.93
CA LEU A 84 -3.50 3.71 -5.35
C LEU A 84 -3.58 4.70 -4.18
N ARG A 85 -4.60 4.59 -3.33
CA ARG A 85 -4.73 5.46 -2.13
C ARG A 85 -3.58 5.27 -1.15
N ILE A 86 -3.16 4.03 -0.91
CA ILE A 86 -2.02 3.73 -0.03
C ILE A 86 -0.72 4.31 -0.60
N GLU A 87 -0.47 4.11 -1.89
CA GLU A 87 0.72 4.66 -2.55
C GLU A 87 0.72 6.18 -2.57
N ASN A 88 -0.42 6.81 -2.87
CA ASN A 88 -0.57 8.26 -2.86
C ASN A 88 -0.30 8.82 -1.46
N GLN A 89 -0.87 8.21 -0.42
CA GLN A 89 -0.61 8.61 0.97
C GLN A 89 0.88 8.45 1.33
N ARG A 90 1.52 7.36 0.91
CA ARG A 90 2.96 7.15 1.12
C ARG A 90 3.80 8.22 0.41
N GLN A 91 3.44 8.58 -0.82
CA GLN A 91 4.13 9.63 -1.57
C GLN A 91 3.95 10.99 -0.91
N GLN A 92 2.73 11.35 -0.49
CA GLN A 92 2.45 12.58 0.23
C GLN A 92 3.28 12.65 1.53
N GLN A 93 3.30 11.58 2.33
CA GLN A 93 4.11 11.52 3.54
C GLN A 93 5.61 11.69 3.24
N LYS A 94 6.13 11.06 2.19
CA LYS A 94 7.52 11.22 1.76
C LYS A 94 7.83 12.68 1.40
N GLN A 95 6.96 13.31 0.62
CA GLN A 95 7.11 14.72 0.24
C GLN A 95 7.04 15.65 1.45
N HIS A 96 6.09 15.42 2.37
CA HIS A 96 6.00 16.21 3.61
C HIS A 96 7.24 16.06 4.48
N ARG A 97 7.76 14.84 4.67
CA ARG A 97 9.00 14.60 5.41
C ARG A 97 10.20 15.28 4.74
N GLN A 98 10.31 15.22 3.42
CA GLN A 98 11.36 15.91 2.67
C GLN A 98 11.27 17.43 2.85
N ARG A 99 10.08 18.00 2.74
CA ARG A 99 9.84 19.44 2.98
C ARG A 99 10.17 19.84 4.41
N GLN A 100 9.75 19.04 5.39
CA GLN A 100 10.07 19.25 6.79
C GLN A 100 11.59 19.21 7.02
N TYR A 101 12.30 18.21 6.49
CA TYR A 101 13.76 18.13 6.59
C TYR A 101 14.48 19.36 6.00
N ILE A 102 14.02 19.84 4.84
CA ILE A 102 14.55 21.07 4.23
C ILE A 102 14.29 22.28 5.14
N ALA A 103 13.11 22.38 5.74
CA ALA A 103 12.75 23.49 6.64
C ALA A 103 13.43 23.41 8.02
N SER A 104 13.65 22.21 8.57
CA SER A 104 14.12 22.01 9.95
C SER A 104 15.63 21.76 10.09
N SER A 105 16.29 21.16 9.08
CA SER A 105 17.56 20.47 9.36
C SER A 105 18.62 20.43 8.25
N GLY A 106 18.47 21.04 7.07
CA GLY A 106 19.55 20.83 6.10
C GLY A 106 19.49 21.49 4.75
N VAL A 107 19.42 22.81 4.71
CA VAL A 107 20.11 23.53 3.64
C VAL A 107 21.06 24.51 4.31
N LEU A 108 22.33 24.12 4.42
CA LEU A 108 23.39 25.09 4.66
C LEU A 108 23.28 26.12 3.53
N GLN A 109 22.93 27.36 3.86
CA GLN A 109 23.01 28.44 2.90
C GLN A 109 24.43 28.47 2.36
N VAL A 110 24.60 28.69 1.05
CA VAL A 110 25.91 28.66 0.38
C VAL A 110 26.96 29.46 1.15
N GLN A 111 26.55 30.60 1.71
CA GLN A 111 27.39 31.48 2.51
C GLN A 111 27.81 30.86 3.86
N GLN A 112 26.91 30.12 4.51
CA GLN A 112 27.16 29.41 5.76
C GLN A 112 28.09 28.21 5.53
N ALA A 113 27.94 27.50 4.41
CA ALA A 113 28.86 26.44 3.99
C ALA A 113 30.27 26.99 3.68
N GLN A 114 30.33 28.14 2.99
CA GLN A 114 31.60 28.83 2.70
C GLN A 114 32.31 29.30 3.97
N GLN A 115 31.57 29.81 4.95
CA GLN A 115 32.13 30.22 6.25
C GLN A 115 32.72 29.03 7.00
N LEU A 116 32.00 27.90 7.10
CA LEU A 116 32.51 26.69 7.73
C LEU A 116 33.74 26.13 7.02
N ALA A 117 33.77 26.18 5.69
CA ALA A 117 34.95 25.77 4.91
C ALA A 117 36.16 26.67 5.20
N ALA A 118 35.96 27.99 5.23
CA ALA A 118 37.02 28.96 5.55
C ALA A 118 37.50 28.87 7.01
N GLU A 119 36.63 28.51 7.95
CA GLU A 119 37.01 28.23 9.34
C GLU A 119 37.83 26.94 9.45
N ALA A 120 37.43 25.88 8.74
CA ALA A 120 38.19 24.64 8.69
C ALA A 120 39.59 24.83 8.08
N GLU A 121 39.71 25.59 6.98
CA GLU A 121 40.99 25.92 6.37
C GLU A 121 41.90 26.73 7.32
N ARG A 122 41.32 27.67 8.08
CA ARG A 122 42.05 28.45 9.09
C ARG A 122 42.55 27.57 10.23
N MET A 123 41.73 26.66 10.74
CA MET A 123 42.16 25.70 11.77
C MET A 123 43.28 24.77 11.28
N VAL A 124 43.25 24.35 10.02
CA VAL A 124 44.33 23.54 9.42
C VAL A 124 45.62 24.35 9.25
N MET A 125 45.52 25.62 8.85
CA MET A 125 46.66 26.53 8.76
C MET A 125 47.27 26.82 10.13
N GLU A 126 46.45 27.09 11.16
CA GLU A 126 46.91 27.30 12.54
C GLU A 126 47.53 26.03 13.13
N ALA A 127 46.95 24.86 12.88
CA ALA A 127 47.55 23.59 13.28
C ALA A 127 48.90 23.34 12.57
N SER A 128 49.03 23.74 11.30
CA SER A 128 50.27 23.63 10.53
C SER A 128 51.34 24.63 11.00
N GLN A 129 50.96 25.85 11.38
CA GLN A 129 51.86 26.85 11.96
C GLN A 129 52.30 26.48 13.38
N SER A 130 51.40 25.89 14.17
CA SER A 130 51.72 25.34 15.50
C SER A 130 52.69 24.15 15.41
N GLN A 131 52.54 23.31 14.37
CA GLN A 131 53.48 22.20 14.09
C GLN A 131 54.79 22.64 13.43
N ALA A 132 54.88 23.87 12.89
CA ALA A 132 56.13 24.41 12.36
C ALA A 132 57.15 24.70 13.49
N GLY A 133 56.69 24.93 14.73
CA GLY A 133 57.53 25.10 15.92
C GLY A 133 57.92 23.79 16.62
N GLU A 134 57.09 22.75 16.54
CA GLU A 134 57.32 21.44 17.16
C GLU A 134 57.39 20.33 16.09
N ARG A 135 58.41 20.36 15.23
CA ARG A 135 58.78 19.14 14.50
C ARG A 135 59.18 18.10 15.54
N ARG A 136 58.33 17.09 15.77
CA ARG A 136 58.66 15.93 16.60
C ARG A 136 59.97 15.34 16.07
N GLN A 137 61.07 15.60 16.78
CA GLN A 137 62.35 15.02 16.44
C GLN A 137 62.22 13.52 16.60
N ARG A 138 62.49 12.78 15.53
CA ARG A 138 62.48 11.32 15.57
C ARG A 138 63.53 10.89 16.59
N ALA A 139 63.15 10.02 17.53
CA ALA A 139 64.10 9.50 18.52
C ALA A 139 65.33 8.93 17.79
N PRO A 140 66.56 9.21 18.27
CA PRO A 140 67.76 8.71 17.63
C PRO A 140 67.75 7.17 17.57
N PRO A 141 68.27 6.55 16.50
CA PRO A 141 68.19 5.11 16.30
C PRO A 141 68.96 4.36 17.39
N THR A 142 68.37 3.28 17.92
CA THR A 142 69.02 2.35 18.85
C THR A 142 69.57 1.13 18.12
N CYS A 143 70.84 0.78 18.39
CA CYS A 143 71.46 -0.41 17.80
C CYS A 143 70.91 -1.68 18.44
N THR A 144 70.41 -2.63 17.66
CA THR A 144 69.90 -3.91 18.19
C THR A 144 70.99 -4.91 18.61
N LYS A 145 72.27 -4.62 18.29
CA LYS A 145 73.42 -5.48 18.65
C LYS A 145 74.08 -5.08 19.97
N CYS A 146 74.27 -3.77 20.20
CA CYS A 146 74.93 -3.25 21.41
C CYS A 146 74.04 -2.34 22.27
N HIS A 147 72.78 -2.14 21.90
CA HIS A 147 71.75 -1.39 22.63
C HIS A 147 72.08 0.08 22.95
N THR A 148 73.07 0.67 22.29
CA THR A 148 73.39 2.10 22.41
C THR A 148 72.61 2.94 21.40
N GLN A 149 72.28 4.18 21.79
CA GLN A 149 71.59 5.16 20.95
C GLN A 149 72.59 5.89 20.03
N GLY A 150 72.15 6.23 18.83
CA GLY A 150 72.91 7.03 17.86
C GLY A 150 73.32 6.30 16.57
N HIS A 151 73.15 4.98 16.48
CA HIS A 151 73.47 4.21 15.27
C HIS A 151 72.61 2.95 15.12
N THR A 152 72.60 2.38 13.91
CA THR A 152 71.89 1.12 13.60
C THR A 152 72.84 -0.07 13.55
N ARG A 153 72.30 -1.30 13.61
CA ARG A 153 73.08 -2.56 13.57
C ARG A 153 74.12 -2.63 12.43
N THR A 154 73.80 -2.02 11.29
CA THR A 154 74.64 -1.97 10.09
C THR A 154 75.89 -1.10 10.23
N GLN A 155 75.90 -0.18 11.19
CA GLN A 155 77.01 0.76 11.46
C GLN A 155 77.68 0.48 12.82
N CYS A 156 77.35 -0.65 13.46
CA CYS A 156 77.94 -1.08 14.72
C CYS A 156 79.36 -1.60 14.46
N ARG A 157 80.36 -0.90 14.99
CA ARG A 157 81.74 -1.41 15.07
C ARG A 157 81.90 -2.33 16.28
#